data_AF-A0A060BQL7-F1
#
_entry.id   AF-A0A060BQL7-F1
#
_cell.length_a   1.000
_cell.length_b   1.000
_cell.length_c   1.000
_cell.angle_alpha   90.00
_cell.angle_beta   90.00
_cell.angle_gamma   90.00
#
_symmetry.space_group_name_H-M   'P 1'
#
loop_
_entity.id
_entity.type
_entity.pdbx_description
1 polymer ?
#
loop_
_entity_poly.entity_id
_entity_poly.type
_entity_poly.pdbx_seq_one_letter_code
_entity_poly.pdbx_strand_id
1 'polypeptide(L)'
;QFDVNASQSDAVGNEKGWFDTTMPDMNESNPLVLNYLVQNAIWWIEYANLDGLRVDTYPYNDKTAIAEWAKRVMNEYPNFNIVGETFVHEPSHVSFWQKDSKISAIEYYNTHLPSVMDFPLHDVLAKSINEYQSGKLG
;
A
#
# COMPACT_ATOMS: atom_id res chain seq x y z
N GLN A 1 -1.85 10.91 -4.99
CA GLN A 1 -2.88 10.21 -5.79
C GLN A 1 -4.34 10.57 -5.43
N PHE A 2 -4.61 11.23 -4.30
CA PHE A 2 -5.96 11.65 -3.87
C PHE A 2 -6.04 13.16 -3.49
N ASP A 3 -4.93 13.88 -3.61
CA ASP A 3 -4.92 15.33 -3.41
C ASP A 3 -5.43 16.02 -4.69
N VAL A 4 -6.54 16.73 -4.55
CA VAL A 4 -7.21 17.46 -5.63
C VAL A 4 -6.40 18.64 -6.18
N ASN A 5 -5.37 19.09 -5.44
CA ASN A 5 -4.49 20.19 -5.84
C ASN A 5 -3.13 19.72 -6.36
N ALA A 6 -2.88 18.41 -6.40
CA ALA A 6 -1.59 17.88 -6.83
C ALA A 6 -1.33 18.16 -8.31
N SER A 7 -0.08 18.51 -8.65
CA SER A 7 0.32 18.67 -10.04
C SER A 7 0.45 17.31 -10.73
N GLN A 8 0.26 17.29 -12.06
CA GLN A 8 0.45 16.06 -12.84
C GLN A 8 1.89 15.55 -12.77
N SER A 9 2.88 16.44 -12.70
CA SER A 9 4.29 16.07 -12.57
C SER A 9 4.57 15.36 -11.26
N ASP A 10 3.97 15.80 -10.15
CA ASP A 10 4.18 15.17 -8.84
C ASP A 10 3.54 13.78 -8.79
N ALA A 11 2.35 13.62 -9.40
CA ALA A 11 1.71 12.31 -9.53
C ALA A 11 2.56 11.32 -10.32
N VAL A 12 3.08 11.75 -11.49
CA VAL A 12 3.97 10.93 -12.31
C VAL A 12 5.28 10.61 -11.57
N GLY A 13 5.85 11.58 -10.85
CA GLY A 13 7.07 11.36 -10.07
C GLY A 13 6.88 10.34 -8.95
N ASN A 14 5.69 10.30 -8.33
CA ASN A 14 5.37 9.35 -7.28
C ASN A 14 5.08 7.93 -7.82
N GLU A 15 4.40 7.81 -8.96
CA GLU A 15 3.92 6.52 -9.49
C GLU A 15 4.85 5.85 -10.52
N LYS A 16 5.74 6.62 -11.14
CA LYS A 16 6.60 6.16 -12.25
C LYS A 16 8.07 6.52 -12.03
N GLY A 17 8.36 7.14 -10.90
CA GLY A 17 9.71 7.52 -10.51
C GLY A 17 10.45 6.33 -9.95
N TRP A 18 11.70 6.17 -10.35
CA TRP A 18 12.57 5.16 -9.74
C TRP A 18 12.81 5.53 -8.28
N PHE A 19 12.75 4.53 -7.40
CA PHE A 19 13.03 4.75 -5.98
C PHE A 19 14.46 5.25 -5.76
N ASP A 20 15.41 4.69 -6.52
CA ASP A 20 16.81 5.12 -6.61
C ASP A 20 17.39 4.74 -7.98
N THR A 21 18.60 5.18 -8.27
CA THR A 21 19.40 4.89 -9.48
C THR A 21 19.59 3.40 -9.80
N THR A 22 19.38 2.51 -8.83
CA THR A 22 19.57 1.06 -8.97
C THR A 22 18.28 0.25 -9.02
N MET A 23 17.12 0.89 -8.76
CA MET A 23 15.82 0.22 -8.66
C MET A 23 14.89 0.73 -9.79
N PRO A 24 14.97 0.12 -10.99
CA PRO A 24 14.13 0.51 -12.11
C PRO A 24 12.65 0.29 -11.79
N ASP A 25 11.86 1.33 -11.98
CA ASP A 25 10.42 1.29 -11.74
C ASP A 25 9.70 0.42 -12.80
N MET A 26 8.78 -0.43 -12.35
CA MET A 26 8.05 -1.34 -13.22
C MET A 26 6.80 -0.66 -13.77
N ASN A 27 6.62 -0.69 -15.09
CA ASN A 27 5.41 -0.11 -15.69
C ASN A 27 4.19 -1.04 -15.55
N GLU A 28 3.47 -0.91 -14.44
CA GLU A 28 2.30 -1.75 -14.11
C GLU A 28 1.08 -1.48 -14.99
N SER A 29 1.01 -0.31 -15.64
CA SER A 29 -0.02 -0.02 -16.64
C SER A 29 0.08 -0.91 -17.88
N ASN A 30 1.24 -1.56 -18.11
CA ASN A 30 1.39 -2.56 -19.14
C ASN A 30 0.74 -3.89 -18.70
N PRO A 31 -0.27 -4.41 -19.41
CA PRO A 31 -0.96 -5.64 -19.04
C PRO A 31 -0.04 -6.86 -18.89
N LEU A 32 1.08 -6.90 -19.63
CA LEU A 32 2.06 -7.99 -19.51
C LEU A 32 2.78 -7.97 -18.16
N VAL A 33 3.14 -6.78 -17.67
CA VAL A 33 3.80 -6.58 -16.37
C VAL A 33 2.82 -6.90 -15.25
N LEU A 34 1.60 -6.37 -15.30
CA LEU A 34 0.57 -6.67 -14.31
C LEU A 34 0.26 -8.18 -14.24
N ASN A 35 0.15 -8.85 -15.39
CA ASN A 35 -0.05 -10.29 -15.43
C ASN A 35 1.11 -11.06 -14.83
N TYR A 36 2.35 -10.65 -15.11
CA TYR A 36 3.53 -11.25 -14.51
C TYR A 36 3.51 -11.12 -12.98
N LEU A 37 3.20 -9.94 -12.44
CA LEU A 37 3.16 -9.68 -10.99
C LEU A 37 2.06 -10.48 -10.29
N VAL A 38 0.86 -10.57 -10.89
CA VAL A 38 -0.23 -11.38 -10.34
C VAL A 38 0.13 -12.87 -10.33
N GLN A 39 0.64 -13.39 -11.45
CA GLN A 39 1.02 -14.80 -11.55
C GLN A 39 2.18 -15.13 -10.60
N ASN A 40 3.14 -14.22 -10.46
CA ASN A 40 4.26 -14.40 -9.54
C ASN A 40 3.79 -14.47 -8.07
N ALA A 41 2.87 -13.59 -7.67
CA ALA A 41 2.30 -13.60 -6.33
C ALA A 41 1.55 -14.91 -6.05
N ILE A 42 0.65 -15.32 -6.95
CA ILE A 42 -0.09 -16.59 -6.84
C ILE A 42 0.87 -17.78 -6.80
N TRP A 43 1.89 -17.79 -7.67
CA TRP A 43 2.89 -18.86 -7.69
C TRP A 43 3.61 -19.00 -6.35
N TRP A 44 4.04 -17.90 -5.73
CA TRP A 44 4.68 -17.95 -4.41
C TRP A 44 3.74 -18.39 -3.31
N ILE A 45 2.48 -17.93 -3.33
CA ILE A 45 1.45 -18.36 -2.38
C ILE A 45 1.29 -19.88 -2.44
N GLU A 46 1.12 -20.46 -3.63
CA GLU A 46 0.97 -21.91 -3.81
C GLU A 46 2.25 -22.68 -3.52
N TYR A 47 3.37 -22.24 -4.09
CA TYR A 47 4.63 -22.97 -4.01
C TYR A 47 5.16 -23.07 -2.58
N ALA A 48 5.06 -21.98 -1.82
CA ALA A 48 5.58 -21.90 -0.46
C ALA A 48 4.49 -22.06 0.61
N ASN A 49 3.23 -22.24 0.22
CA ASN A 49 2.07 -22.33 1.11
C ASN A 49 2.04 -21.18 2.13
N LEU A 50 2.05 -19.94 1.61
CA LEU A 50 2.06 -18.74 2.44
C LEU A 50 0.68 -18.50 3.07
N ASP A 51 0.65 -17.87 4.25
CA ASP A 51 -0.58 -17.46 4.93
C ASP A 51 -0.92 -15.97 4.71
N GLY A 52 0.02 -15.21 4.15
CA GLY A 52 -0.18 -13.79 3.85
C GLY A 52 0.98 -13.19 3.06
N LEU A 53 0.77 -11.98 2.55
CA LEU A 53 1.80 -11.16 1.91
C LEU A 53 1.97 -9.83 2.63
N ARG A 54 3.22 -9.39 2.79
CA ARG A 54 3.55 -7.98 3.06
C ARG A 54 3.98 -7.36 1.75
N VAL A 55 3.27 -6.32 1.31
CA VAL A 55 3.56 -5.61 0.05
C VAL A 55 4.30 -4.32 0.39
N ASP A 56 5.51 -4.20 -0.14
CA ASP A 56 6.39 -3.05 0.03
C ASP A 56 5.86 -1.82 -0.71
N THR A 57 6.21 -0.63 -0.23
CA THR A 57 6.06 0.65 -0.98
C THR A 57 4.69 0.82 -1.67
N TYR A 58 3.61 0.43 -0.98
CA TYR A 58 2.27 0.31 -1.58
C TYR A 58 1.77 1.57 -2.32
N PRO A 59 1.94 2.80 -1.78
CA PRO A 59 1.49 4.03 -2.43
C PRO A 59 2.28 4.49 -3.66
N TYR A 60 3.40 3.82 -3.99
CA TYR A 60 4.23 4.14 -5.15
C TYR A 60 3.76 3.42 -6.42
N ASN A 61 2.92 2.41 -6.29
CA ASN A 61 2.36 1.66 -7.42
C ASN A 61 1.30 2.47 -8.17
N ASP A 62 1.04 2.10 -9.43
CA ASP A 62 -0.09 2.65 -10.20
C ASP A 62 -1.39 2.29 -9.48
N LYS A 63 -2.19 3.32 -9.17
CA LYS A 63 -3.42 3.20 -8.39
C LYS A 63 -4.36 2.11 -8.91
N THR A 64 -4.51 2.03 -10.23
CA THR A 64 -5.48 1.11 -10.84
C THR A 64 -4.89 -0.28 -10.95
N ALA A 65 -3.61 -0.38 -11.29
CA ALA A 65 -2.92 -1.65 -11.44
C ALA A 65 -2.81 -2.39 -10.09
N ILE A 66 -2.46 -1.71 -9.00
CA ILE A 66 -2.33 -2.33 -7.68
C ILE A 66 -3.68 -2.80 -7.12
N ALA A 67 -4.77 -2.06 -7.38
CA ALA A 67 -6.12 -2.48 -7.02
C ALA A 67 -6.55 -3.73 -7.78
N GLU A 68 -6.27 -3.79 -9.08
CA GLU A 68 -6.56 -4.97 -9.90
C GLU A 68 -5.68 -6.16 -9.49
N TRP A 69 -4.41 -5.93 -9.14
CA TRP A 69 -3.52 -6.96 -8.59
C TRP A 69 -4.09 -7.55 -7.29
N ALA A 70 -4.42 -6.71 -6.31
CA ALA A 70 -4.96 -7.14 -5.03
C ALA A 70 -6.29 -7.89 -5.21
N LYS A 71 -7.18 -7.38 -6.07
CA LYS A 71 -8.44 -8.03 -6.42
C LYS A 71 -8.23 -9.43 -7.01
N ARG A 72 -7.30 -9.58 -7.95
CA ARG A 72 -7.02 -10.86 -8.60
C ARG A 72 -6.44 -11.88 -7.62
N VAL A 73 -5.50 -11.47 -6.77
CA VAL A 73 -4.94 -12.34 -5.72
C VAL A 73 -6.02 -12.76 -4.72
N MET A 74 -6.83 -11.81 -4.24
CA MET A 74 -7.90 -12.07 -3.27
C MET A 74 -9.07 -12.88 -3.84
N ASN A 75 -9.28 -12.87 -5.16
CA ASN A 75 -10.27 -13.74 -5.81
C ASN A 75 -9.87 -15.22 -5.75
N GLU A 76 -8.57 -15.52 -5.89
CA GLU A 76 -8.05 -16.88 -5.72
C GLU A 76 -8.05 -17.30 -4.25
N TYR A 77 -7.74 -16.36 -3.34
CA TYR A 77 -7.67 -16.63 -1.90
C TYR A 77 -8.52 -15.65 -1.07
N PRO A 78 -9.85 -15.86 -0.98
CA PRO A 78 -10.75 -14.92 -0.29
C PRO A 78 -10.49 -14.72 1.21
N ASN A 79 -9.83 -15.69 1.86
CA ASN A 79 -9.49 -15.66 3.30
C ASN A 79 -8.03 -15.30 3.57
N PHE A 80 -7.27 -14.95 2.53
CA PHE A 80 -5.86 -14.58 2.66
C PHE A 80 -5.70 -13.16 3.21
N ASN A 81 -4.53 -12.86 3.77
CA ASN A 81 -4.25 -11.51 4.25
C ASN A 81 -3.10 -10.89 3.45
N ILE A 82 -3.29 -9.63 3.05
CA ILE A 82 -2.25 -8.83 2.41
C ILE A 82 -2.16 -7.53 3.20
N VAL A 83 -0.96 -7.25 3.72
CA VAL A 83 -0.64 -6.01 4.43
C VAL A 83 0.21 -5.11 3.55
N GLY A 84 -0.35 -3.98 3.13
CA GLY A 84 0.38 -2.96 2.39
C GLY A 84 1.17 -2.05 3.33
N GLU A 85 2.44 -1.82 3.01
CA GLU A 85 3.23 -0.78 3.65
C GLU A 85 2.84 0.59 3.06
N THR A 86 2.06 1.34 3.82
CA THR A 86 1.73 2.73 3.52
C THR A 86 2.45 3.62 4.53
N PHE A 87 3.73 3.91 4.28
CA PHE A 87 4.56 4.70 5.20
C PHE A 87 4.16 6.18 5.20
N VAL A 88 3.00 6.47 5.79
CA VAL A 88 2.42 7.80 5.96
C VAL A 88 1.88 7.91 7.37
N HIS A 89 2.08 9.08 7.97
CA HIS A 89 1.80 9.31 9.41
C HIS A 89 0.41 9.88 9.68
N GLU A 90 -0.39 10.05 8.63
CA GLU A 90 -1.72 10.62 8.68
C GLU A 90 -2.77 9.49 8.51
N PRO A 91 -3.66 9.25 9.49
CA PRO A 91 -4.64 8.15 9.45
C PRO A 91 -5.54 8.16 8.21
N SER A 92 -5.92 9.34 7.73
CA SER A 92 -6.74 9.47 6.52
C SER A 92 -6.00 8.96 5.27
N HIS A 93 -4.68 9.14 5.20
CA HIS A 93 -3.85 8.66 4.09
C HIS A 93 -3.61 7.15 4.15
N VAL A 94 -3.41 6.59 5.35
CA VAL A 94 -3.28 5.13 5.54
C VAL A 94 -4.60 4.43 5.19
N SER A 95 -5.71 4.92 5.75
CA SER A 95 -7.02 4.30 5.57
C SER A 95 -7.53 4.37 4.13
N PHE A 96 -7.05 5.31 3.30
CA PHE A 96 -7.35 5.34 1.87
C PHE A 96 -7.04 4.01 1.15
N TRP A 97 -5.98 3.32 1.58
CA TRP A 97 -5.52 2.08 0.95
C TRP A 97 -6.13 0.82 1.53
N GLN A 98 -7.08 0.90 2.46
CA GLN A 98 -7.75 -0.28 2.97
C GLN A 98 -8.99 -0.63 2.13
N LYS A 99 -9.28 -1.92 1.97
CA LYS A 99 -10.49 -2.43 1.33
C LYS A 99 -11.73 -1.81 1.96
N ASP A 100 -12.65 -1.39 1.09
CA ASP A 100 -13.93 -0.77 1.47
C ASP A 100 -13.78 0.52 2.30
N SER A 101 -12.64 1.20 2.17
CA SER A 101 -12.40 2.48 2.81
C SER A 101 -13.41 3.54 2.37
N LYS A 102 -13.96 4.25 3.35
CA LYS A 102 -14.84 5.40 3.09
C LYS A 102 -14.09 6.57 2.46
N ILE A 103 -12.78 6.68 2.70
CA ILE A 103 -11.95 7.75 2.12
C ILE A 103 -11.75 7.49 0.63
N SER A 104 -11.39 6.26 0.24
CA SER A 104 -11.22 5.91 -1.17
C SER A 104 -12.55 5.91 -1.95
N ALA A 105 -13.65 5.57 -1.28
CA ALA A 105 -14.98 5.58 -1.87
C ALA A 105 -15.43 6.97 -2.36
N ILE A 106 -14.89 8.06 -1.80
CA ILE A 106 -15.14 9.45 -2.27
C ILE A 106 -14.72 9.60 -3.74
N GLU A 107 -13.69 8.86 -4.16
CA GLU A 107 -13.18 8.86 -5.53
C GLU A 107 -13.65 7.65 -6.34
N TYR A 108 -14.69 6.94 -5.88
CA TYR A 108 -15.20 5.71 -6.50
C TYR A 108 -14.12 4.62 -6.65
N TYR A 109 -13.15 4.60 -5.74
CA TYR A 109 -12.00 3.70 -5.77
C TYR A 109 -12.05 2.68 -4.62
N ASN A 110 -11.74 1.42 -4.94
CA ASN A 110 -11.55 0.36 -3.95
C ASN A 110 -10.28 -0.41 -4.31
N THR A 111 -9.34 -0.42 -3.37
CA THR A 111 -8.03 -1.06 -3.52
C THR A 111 -8.05 -2.57 -3.31
N HIS A 112 -9.13 -3.12 -2.71
CA HIS A 112 -9.26 -4.54 -2.36
C HIS A 112 -8.20 -5.10 -1.38
N LEU A 113 -7.30 -4.26 -0.87
CA LEU A 113 -6.28 -4.63 0.12
C LEU A 113 -6.88 -4.88 1.51
N PRO A 114 -6.76 -6.08 2.09
CA PRO A 114 -7.35 -6.39 3.40
C PRO A 114 -6.79 -5.54 4.56
N SER A 115 -5.48 -5.27 4.57
CA SER A 115 -4.79 -4.66 5.71
C SER A 115 -3.71 -3.66 5.29
N VAL A 116 -3.44 -2.69 6.16
CA VAL A 116 -2.43 -1.64 6.01
C VAL A 116 -1.59 -1.53 7.29
N MET A 117 -0.33 -1.12 7.18
CA MET A 117 0.51 -0.87 8.35
C MET A 117 0.09 0.41 9.08
N ASP A 118 -0.20 0.30 10.38
CA ASP A 118 -0.64 1.42 11.22
C ASP A 118 0.54 2.23 11.79
N PHE A 119 1.21 2.96 10.91
CA PHE A 119 2.26 3.93 11.30
C PHE A 119 1.74 5.07 12.21
N PRO A 120 0.52 5.62 12.01
CA PRO A 120 -0.01 6.64 12.90
C PRO A 120 -0.10 6.18 14.36
N LEU A 121 -0.59 4.97 14.61
CA LEU A 121 -0.62 4.42 15.96
C LEU A 121 0.79 4.17 16.51
N HIS A 122 1.68 3.62 15.69
CA HIS A 122 3.08 3.41 16.06
C HIS A 122 3.72 4.70 16.60
N ASP A 123 3.51 5.83 15.91
CA ASP A 123 4.12 7.10 16.29
C ASP A 123 3.52 7.69 17.57
N VAL A 124 2.20 7.64 17.71
CA VAL A 124 1.51 8.14 18.90
C VAL A 124 1.94 7.35 20.13
N LEU A 125 2.08 6.02 20.02
CA LEU A 125 2.55 5.17 21.10
C LEU A 125 4.00 5.49 21.47
N ALA A 126 4.89 5.58 20.48
CA ALA A 126 6.30 5.92 20.71
C ALA A 126 6.44 7.29 21.40
N LYS A 127 5.71 8.30 20.92
CA LYS A 127 5.69 9.65 21.49
C LYS A 127 5.18 9.64 22.93
N SER A 128 4.05 8.97 23.17
CA SER A 128 3.41 8.93 24.49
C SER A 128 4.31 8.27 25.55
N ILE A 129 5.03 7.20 25.19
CA ILE A 129 5.99 6.54 26.08
C ILE A 129 7.18 7.47 26.40
N ASN A 130 7.71 8.17 25.40
CA ASN A 130 8.84 9.09 25.58
C ASN A 130 8.48 10.32 26.44
N GLU A 131 7.29 10.87 26.24
CA GLU A 131 6.77 11.98 27.06
C GLU A 131 6.58 11.56 28.52
N TYR A 132 6.05 10.35 28.75
CA TYR A 132 5.90 9.79 30.10
C TYR A 132 7.24 9.61 30.81
N GLN A 133 8.26 9.12 30.12
CA GLN A 133 9.61 8.96 30.69
C GLN A 133 10.25 10.31 31.02
N SER A 134 10.10 11.30 30.13
CA SER A 134 10.64 12.65 30.33
C SER A 134 9.97 13.37 31.50
N GLY A 135 8.65 13.23 31.66
CA GLY A 135 7.89 13.80 32.77
C GLY A 135 8.14 13.14 34.12
N LYS A 136 8.82 11.98 34.18
CA LYS A 136 9.29 11.36 35.43
C LYS A 136 10.69 11.80 35.86
N LEU A 137 11.45 12.41 34.95
CA LEU A 137 12.83 12.85 35.17
C LEU A 137 12.94 14.36 35.50
N GLY A 138 11.85 15.12 35.39
CA GLY A 138 11.72 16.51 35.85
C GLY A 138 10.96 16.60 37.16
#